data_AF-Q9VW42-F1
#
_entry.id   AF-Q9VW42-F1
#
_cell.length_a   1.000
_cell.length_b   1.000
_cell.length_c   1.000
_cell.angle_alpha   90.00
_cell.angle_beta   90.00
_cell.angle_gamma   90.00
#
_symmetry.space_group_name_H-M   'P 1'
#
loop_
_entity.id
_entity.type
_entity.pdbx_description
1 polymer ?
#
loop_
_entity_poly.entity_id
_entity_poly.type
_entity_poly.pdbx_seq_one_letter_code
_entity_poly.pdbx_strand_id
1 'polypeptide(L)' 'MKENKKKSRKTANKTNETSEGQKKKIIELLHEYNDLKDATQRVLEALANLKCVPVGSVYATYNLPRDE' A
#
# COMPACT_ATOMS: atom_id res chain seq x y z
N MET A 1 18.97 -33.06 43.59
CA MET A 1 17.60 -32.46 43.57
C MET A 1 17.22 -32.17 42.14
N LYS A 2 16.20 -32.85 41.60
CA LYS A 2 15.58 -32.54 40.30
C LYS A 2 14.26 -31.84 40.61
N GLU A 3 14.17 -30.53 40.45
CA GLU A 3 12.87 -29.85 40.34
C GLU A 3 12.86 -29.02 39.06
N ASN A 4 12.21 -29.62 38.07
CA ASN A 4 11.89 -29.05 36.78
C ASN A 4 10.54 -28.32 36.86
N LYS A 5 10.38 -27.35 35.96
CA LYS A 5 9.13 -26.76 35.44
C LYS A 5 8.43 -25.69 36.29
N LYS A 6 8.80 -24.43 36.05
CA LYS A 6 7.82 -23.39 35.63
C LYS A 6 8.44 -22.50 34.54
N LYS A 7 8.57 -23.06 33.33
CA LYS A 7 8.67 -22.27 32.09
C LYS A 7 7.25 -22.06 31.55
N SER A 8 7.05 -20.86 31.01
CA SER A 8 6.10 -20.50 29.96
C SER A 8 4.67 -20.12 30.35
N ARG A 9 4.43 -18.80 30.52
CA ARG A 9 3.16 -18.19 30.05
C ARG A 9 3.18 -16.69 29.75
N LYS A 10 4.32 -15.99 29.76
CA LYS A 10 4.34 -14.51 29.54
C LYS A 10 5.06 -14.01 28.28
N THR A 11 5.59 -14.87 27.42
CA THR A 11 6.35 -14.43 26.23
C THR A 11 5.56 -14.42 24.92
N ALA A 12 4.30 -14.89 24.89
CA ALA A 12 3.54 -14.95 23.64
C ALA A 12 2.89 -13.61 23.22
N ASN A 13 2.55 -12.73 24.16
CA ASN A 13 1.79 -11.51 23.81
C ASN A 13 2.66 -10.36 23.28
N LYS A 14 3.92 -10.26 23.71
CA LYS A 14 4.78 -9.11 23.36
C LYS A 14 5.26 -9.10 21.90
N THR A 15 5.39 -10.27 21.27
CA THR A 15 5.86 -10.37 19.88
C THR A 15 4.78 -10.03 18.85
N ASN A 16 3.51 -10.18 19.22
CA ASN A 16 2.40 -9.91 18.31
C ASN A 16 2.13 -8.40 18.19
N GLU A 17 2.31 -7.62 19.26
CA GLU A 17 2.05 -6.17 19.23
C GLU A 17 2.95 -5.42 18.24
N THR A 18 4.21 -5.82 18.09
CA THR A 18 5.14 -5.22 17.11
C THR A 18 4.77 -5.60 15.68
N SER A 19 4.35 -6.85 15.45
CA SER A 19 3.89 -7.33 14.14
C SER A 19 2.60 -6.61 13.71
N GLU A 20 1.64 -6.48 14.62
CA GLU A 20 0.39 -5.77 14.35
C GLU A 20 0.64 -4.27 14.10
N GLY A 21 1.56 -3.64 14.84
CA GLY A 21 1.97 -2.26 14.58
C GLY A 21 2.61 -2.07 13.20
N GLN A 22 3.48 -3.00 12.77
CA GLN A 22 4.09 -2.96 11.44
C GLN A 22 3.06 -3.19 10.33
N LYS A 23 2.14 -4.15 10.49
CA LYS A 23 1.06 -4.40 9.52
C LYS A 23 0.18 -3.18 9.34
N LYS A 24 -0.22 -2.50 10.44
CA LYS A 24 -1.01 -1.27 10.37
C LYS A 24 -0.29 -0.19 9.57
N LYS A 25 1.00 0.03 9.83
CA LYS A 25 1.81 1.00 9.09
C LYS A 25 1.90 0.67 7.59
N ILE A 26 2.04 -0.60 7.24
CA ILE A 26 2.07 -1.04 5.83
C ILE A 26 0.72 -0.77 5.16
N ILE A 27 -0.40 -1.02 5.86
CA ILE A 27 -1.75 -0.76 5.35
C ILE A 27 -1.97 0.74 5.14
N GLU A 28 -1.56 1.59 6.09
CA GLU A 28 -1.63 3.05 5.96
C GLU A 28 -0.86 3.54 4.72
N LEU A 29 0.38 3.09 4.55
CA LEU A 29 1.18 3.44 3.37
C LEU A 29 0.56 2.93 2.07
N LEU A 30 -0.09 1.77 2.09
CA LEU A 30 -0.77 1.23 0.91
C LEU A 30 -1.99 2.06 0.53
N HIS A 31 -2.76 2.52 1.51
CA HIS A 31 -3.88 3.43 1.27
C HIS A 31 -3.40 4.79 0.75
N GLU A 32 -2.35 5.37 1.34
CA GLU A 32 -1.76 6.62 0.85
C GLU A 32 -1.26 6.49 -0.60
N TYR A 33 -0.61 5.37 -0.93
CA TYR A 33 -0.18 5.09 -2.29
C TYR A 33 -1.37 4.91 -3.25
N ASN A 34 -2.45 4.29 -2.79
CA ASN A 34 -3.67 4.13 -3.58
C ASN A 34 -4.36 5.47 -3.84
N ASP A 35 -4.47 6.34 -2.83
CA ASP A 35 -5.00 7.69 -2.98
C ASP A 35 -4.18 8.51 -3.97
N LEU A 36 -2.84 8.41 -3.90
CA LEU A 36 -1.96 9.05 -4.85
C LEU A 36 -2.17 8.51 -6.28
N LYS A 37 -2.28 7.19 -6.44
CA LYS A 37 -2.57 6.55 -7.74
C LYS A 37 -3.90 7.06 -8.30
N ASP A 38 -4.96 7.08 -7.50
CA ASP A 38 -6.28 7.53 -7.92
C ASP A 38 -6.28 9.04 -8.28
N ALA A 39 -5.54 9.86 -7.53
CA ALA A 39 -5.37 11.27 -7.85
C ALA A 39 -4.67 11.44 -9.22
N THR A 40 -3.63 10.66 -9.50
CA THR A 40 -2.94 10.73 -10.81
C THR A 40 -3.85 10.32 -11.96
N GLN A 41 -4.68 9.29 -11.76
CA GLN A 41 -5.67 8.86 -12.74
C GLN A 41 -6.67 9.98 -13.07
N ARG A 42 -7.19 10.67 -12.05
CA ARG A 42 -8.10 11.82 -12.25
C ARG A 42 -7.44 12.96 -13.02
N VAL A 43 -6.17 13.24 -12.74
CA VAL A 43 -5.42 14.27 -13.48
C VAL A 43 -5.22 13.87 -14.94
N LEU A 44 -4.89 12.59 -15.21
CA LEU A 44 -4.74 12.08 -16.57
C LEU A 44 -6.05 12.12 -17.35
N GLU A 45 -7.17 11.77 -16.71
CA GLU A 45 -8.51 11.87 -17.29
C GLU A 45 -8.91 13.31 -17.58
N ALA A 46 -8.70 14.23 -16.63
CA ALA A 46 -8.95 15.65 -16.84
C ALA A 46 -8.10 16.22 -17.97
N LEU A 47 -6.83 15.80 -18.08
CA LEU A 47 -5.93 16.21 -19.15
C LEU A 47 -6.35 15.65 -20.51
N ALA A 48 -6.82 14.40 -20.54
CA ALA A 48 -7.37 13.75 -21.73
C ALA A 48 -8.62 14.50 -22.22
N ASN A 49 -9.54 14.81 -21.31
CA ASN A 49 -10.74 15.59 -21.59
C ASN A 49 -10.41 17.00 -22.10
N LEU A 50 -9.46 17.70 -21.48
CA LEU A 50 -9.04 19.04 -21.90
C LEU A 50 -8.47 19.04 -23.32
N LYS A 51 -7.71 18.01 -23.68
CA LYS A 51 -7.13 17.86 -25.02
C LYS A 51 -8.09 17.22 -26.03
N CYS A 52 -9.28 16.79 -25.61
CA CYS A 52 -10.22 16.00 -26.40
C CYS A 52 -9.57 14.75 -27.03
N VAL A 53 -8.62 14.13 -26.32
CA VAL A 53 -7.93 12.91 -26.77
C VAL A 53 -8.29 11.74 -25.87
N PRO A 54 -8.28 10.50 -26.37
CA PRO A 54 -8.47 9.34 -25.50
C PRO A 54 -7.35 9.27 -24.47
N VAL A 55 -7.66 8.78 -23.27
CA VAL A 55 -6.70 8.64 -22.16
C VAL A 55 -5.45 7.87 -22.62
N GLY A 56 -5.60 6.84 -23.46
CA GLY A 56 -4.48 6.09 -24.03
C GLY A 56 -3.47 6.94 -24.81
N SER A 57 -3.91 8.00 -25.49
CA SER A 57 -3.00 8.94 -26.16
C SER A 57 -2.21 9.79 -25.17
N VAL A 58 -2.81 10.13 -24.03
CA VAL A 58 -2.10 10.84 -22.95
C VAL A 58 -1.01 9.95 -22.37
N TYR A 59 -1.30 8.67 -22.14
CA TYR A 59 -0.30 7.69 -21.70
C TYR A 59 0.89 7.61 -22.66
N ALA A 60 0.63 7.52 -23.97
CA ALA A 60 1.68 7.51 -24.99
C ALA A 60 2.49 8.82 -25.01
N THR A 61 1.83 9.97 -24.80
CA THR A 61 2.49 11.29 -24.77
C THR A 61 3.50 11.40 -23.63
N TYR A 62 3.20 10.80 -22.47
CA TYR A 62 4.05 10.86 -21.27
C TYR A 62 4.87 9.58 -21.05
N ASN A 63 4.94 8.68 -22.04
CA ASN A 63 5.62 7.38 -21.94
C ASN A 63 5.22 6.57 -20.69
N LEU A 64 3.96 6.67 -20.28
CA LEU A 64 3.46 5.90 -19.14
C LEU A 64 3.29 4.43 -19.58
N PRO A 65 3.76 3.46 -18.77
CA PRO A 65 3.54 2.05 -19.07
C PRO A 65 2.04 1.77 -19.12
N ARG A 66 1.63 1.04 -20.15
CA ARG A 66 0.28 0.47 -20.22
C ARG A 66 0.37 -0.90 -19.60
N ASP A 67 -0.22 -1.07 -18.41
CA ASP A 67 -0.62 -2.41 -17.98
C ASP A 67 -1.77 -2.80 -18.91
N GLU A 68 -1.46 -3.55 -19.97
CA GLU A 68 -2.48 -4.35 -20.66
C GLU A 68 -2.98 -5.48 -19.75
#